data_AF-A0A7V9RCJ7-F1
#
_entry.id   AF-A0A7V9RCJ7-F1
#
_cell.length_a   1.000
_cell.length_b   1.000
_cell.length_c   1.000
_cell.angle_alpha   90.00
_cell.angle_beta   90.00
_cell.angle_gamma   90.00
#
_symmetry.space_group_name_H-M   'P 1'
#
loop_
_entity.id
_entity.type
_entity.pdbx_description
1 polymer ?
#
loop_
_entity_poly.entity_id
_entity_poly.type
_entity_poly.pdbx_seq_one_letter_code
_entity_poly.pdbx_strand_id
1 'polypeptide(L)'
;MTRLLLVTLLAAGCGKAASEEQCKQLLDHLVDLEFKKAGTTAGADSQKKDLAAQKTAVAEAKWTDFKEACQQKTAKDRVECALAASDLDAVAKCDSEAQ
;
A
#
# COMPACT_ATOMS: atom_id res chain seq x y z
N MET A 1 -38.79 -6.23 14.35
CA MET A 1 -38.28 -5.93 13.00
C MET A 1 -37.00 -6.71 12.80
N THR A 2 -37.13 -7.86 12.15
CA THR A 2 -36.04 -8.77 11.80
C THR A 2 -35.19 -8.11 10.71
N ARG A 3 -33.90 -7.84 10.96
CA ARG A 3 -32.97 -7.38 9.93
C ARG A 3 -31.71 -8.24 9.92
N LEU A 4 -31.76 -9.15 8.95
CA LEU A 4 -30.69 -9.82 8.21
C LEU A 4 -29.31 -9.97 8.86
N LEU A 5 -29.01 -11.24 9.15
CA LEU A 5 -27.76 -11.93 8.84
C LEU A 5 -26.91 -11.23 7.77
N LEU A 6 -25.80 -10.63 8.20
CA LEU A 6 -24.63 -10.38 7.36
C LEU A 6 -23.56 -11.40 7.76
N VAL A 7 -23.76 -12.61 7.25
CA VAL A 7 -22.73 -13.62 7.14
C VAL A 7 -21.81 -13.18 5.99
N THR A 8 -20.80 -12.38 6.29
CA THR A 8 -19.65 -12.25 5.38
C THR A 8 -18.73 -13.43 5.63
N LEU A 9 -18.97 -14.51 4.88
CA LEU A 9 -17.96 -15.53 4.58
C LEU A 9 -16.78 -14.80 3.91
N LEU A 10 -15.77 -14.42 4.69
CA LEU A 10 -14.45 -14.16 4.16
C LEU A 10 -13.82 -15.53 3.89
N ALA A 11 -13.90 -15.96 2.63
CA ALA A 11 -13.11 -17.05 2.10
C ALA A 11 -11.62 -16.68 2.18
N ALA A 12 -11.01 -16.73 3.37
CA ALA A 12 -9.57 -16.59 3.57
C ALA A 12 -8.91 -17.96 3.36
N GLY A 13 -9.00 -18.47 2.14
CA GLY A 13 -8.58 -19.83 1.80
C GLY A 13 -8.12 -19.94 0.36
N CYS A 14 -7.09 -19.17 -0.02
CA CYS A 14 -6.04 -19.51 -1.00
C CYS A 14 -5.19 -18.26 -1.30
N GLY A 15 -3.89 -18.33 -0.98
CA GLY A 15 -2.90 -17.29 -1.29
C GLY A 15 -2.32 -16.62 -0.04
N LYS A 16 -1.29 -17.24 0.54
CA LYS A 16 -0.47 -16.62 1.61
C LYS A 16 0.35 -15.42 1.11
N ALA A 17 0.54 -15.33 -0.20
CA ALA A 17 1.21 -14.24 -0.89
C ALA A 17 0.19 -13.24 -1.46
N ALA A 18 0.55 -11.96 -1.45
CA ALA A 18 -0.19 -10.93 -2.16
C ALA A 18 -0.12 -11.13 -3.68
N SER A 19 -1.17 -10.73 -4.41
CA SER A 19 -1.14 -10.74 -5.88
C SER A 19 -0.18 -9.69 -6.42
N GLU A 20 0.25 -9.83 -7.68
CA GLU A 20 1.05 -8.79 -8.35
C GLU A 20 0.33 -7.43 -8.34
N GLU A 21 -0.98 -7.42 -8.56
CA GLU A 21 -1.79 -6.19 -8.53
C GLU A 21 -1.82 -5.57 -7.14
N GLN A 22 -1.99 -6.37 -6.08
CA GLN A 22 -1.93 -5.88 -4.69
C GLN A 22 -0.54 -5.29 -4.37
N CYS A 23 0.53 -5.91 -4.86
CA CYS A 23 1.88 -5.38 -4.70
C CYS A 23 2.10 -4.08 -5.47
N LYS A 24 1.54 -3.96 -6.68
CA LYS A 24 1.62 -2.73 -7.45
C LYS A 24 0.88 -1.60 -6.75
N GLN A 25 -0.35 -1.87 -6.31
CA GLN A 25 -1.15 -0.93 -5.53
C GLN A 25 -0.42 -0.49 -4.25
N LEU A 26 0.23 -1.42 -3.56
CA LEU A 26 0.97 -1.11 -2.35
C LEU A 26 2.17 -0.20 -2.64
N LEU A 27 2.94 -0.47 -3.70
CA LEU A 27 4.07 0.39 -4.07
C LEU A 27 3.61 1.80 -4.43
N ASP A 28 2.57 1.92 -5.26
CA ASP A 28 2.01 3.21 -5.67
C ASP A 28 1.50 3.99 -4.44
N HIS A 29 0.86 3.31 -3.49
CA HIS A 29 0.40 3.90 -2.22
C HIS A 29 1.55 4.37 -1.34
N LEU A 30 2.58 3.55 -1.13
CA LEU A 30 3.75 3.92 -0.32
C LEU A 30 4.48 5.13 -0.92
N VAL A 31 4.66 5.17 -2.24
CA VAL A 31 5.22 6.32 -2.93
C VAL A 31 4.34 7.56 -2.72
N ASP A 32 3.01 7.43 -2.81
CA ASP A 32 2.12 8.56 -2.52
C ASP A 32 2.28 9.09 -1.09
N LEU A 33 2.35 8.19 -0.09
CA LEU A 33 2.55 8.55 1.31
C LEU A 33 3.90 9.25 1.55
N GLU A 34 4.99 8.77 0.95
CA GLU A 34 6.32 9.39 1.02
C GLU A 34 6.30 10.81 0.45
N PHE A 35 5.72 10.98 -0.74
CA PHE A 35 5.61 12.31 -1.37
C PHE A 35 4.61 13.21 -0.65
N LYS A 36 3.56 12.68 -0.02
CA LYS A 36 2.65 13.45 0.83
C LYS A 36 3.38 13.97 2.07
N LYS A 37 4.20 13.14 2.72
CA LYS A 37 5.07 13.53 3.85
C LYS A 37 6.12 14.56 3.44
N ALA A 38 6.74 14.39 2.27
CA ALA A 38 7.68 15.38 1.72
C ALA A 38 6.97 16.68 1.27
N GLY A 39 5.75 16.56 0.75
CA GLY A 39 4.92 17.65 0.22
C GLY A 39 4.25 18.50 1.30
N THR A 40 4.02 17.97 2.50
CA THR A 40 3.68 18.80 3.68
C THR A 40 4.77 19.83 4.01
N THR A 41 5.98 19.67 3.45
CA THR A 41 7.09 20.64 3.52
C THR A 41 7.28 21.48 2.25
N ALA A 42 6.63 21.18 1.12
CA ALA A 42 6.89 21.83 -0.18
C ALA A 42 5.65 22.56 -0.73
N GLY A 43 5.59 23.88 -0.52
CA GLY A 43 4.40 24.72 -0.74
C GLY A 43 4.27 25.44 -2.09
N ALA A 44 4.70 24.90 -3.25
CA ALA A 44 4.56 25.61 -4.53
C ALA A 44 3.96 24.77 -5.68
N ASP A 45 2.97 25.35 -6.38
CA ASP A 45 2.16 24.72 -7.43
C ASP A 45 2.93 24.29 -8.69
N SER A 46 4.07 24.92 -9.00
CA SER A 46 4.93 24.55 -10.14
C SER A 46 5.61 23.19 -9.96
N GLN A 47 5.74 22.69 -8.73
CA GLN A 47 6.32 21.38 -8.44
C GLN A 47 5.34 20.22 -8.67
N LYS A 48 4.03 20.49 -8.76
CA LYS A 48 2.98 19.45 -8.80
C LYS A 48 2.99 18.61 -10.08
N LYS A 49 3.31 19.19 -11.24
CA LYS A 49 3.42 18.44 -12.51
C LYS A 49 4.67 17.55 -12.55
N ASP A 50 5.78 18.03 -12.03
CA ASP A 50 7.02 17.25 -11.94
C ASP A 50 6.89 16.14 -10.89
N LEU A 51 6.08 16.36 -9.86
CA LEU A 51 5.81 15.39 -8.80
C LEU A 51 5.19 14.09 -9.32
N ALA A 52 4.23 14.17 -10.24
CA ALA A 52 3.59 12.97 -10.78
C ALA A 52 4.58 12.13 -11.59
N ALA A 53 5.39 12.76 -12.44
CA ALA A 53 6.45 12.08 -13.20
C ALA A 53 7.51 11.47 -12.26
N GLN A 54 7.88 12.18 -11.20
CA GLN A 54 8.80 11.67 -10.18
C GLN A 54 8.23 10.47 -9.42
N LYS A 55 6.94 10.50 -9.02
CA LYS A 55 6.27 9.36 -8.40
C LYS A 55 6.32 8.13 -9.30
N THR A 56 5.96 8.28 -10.58
CA THR A 56 6.03 7.19 -11.56
C THR A 56 7.45 6.66 -11.72
N ALA A 57 8.44 7.53 -11.89
CA ALA A 57 9.83 7.12 -12.05
C ALA A 57 10.36 6.36 -10.81
N VAL A 58 9.99 6.80 -9.60
CA VAL A 58 10.34 6.10 -8.36
C VAL A 58 9.65 4.74 -8.28
N ALA A 59 8.35 4.66 -8.58
CA ALA A 59 7.60 3.40 -8.56
C ALA A 59 8.19 2.40 -9.58
N GLU A 60 8.44 2.83 -10.82
CA GLU A 60 9.05 1.98 -11.86
C GLU A 60 10.46 1.51 -11.47
N ALA A 61 11.30 2.40 -10.95
CA ALA A 61 12.65 2.07 -10.52
C ALA A 61 12.69 1.09 -9.34
N LYS A 62 11.65 1.06 -8.50
CA LYS A 62 11.55 0.17 -7.34
C LYS A 62 10.74 -1.10 -7.62
N TRP A 63 10.01 -1.16 -8.73
CA TRP A 63 9.02 -2.20 -8.97
C TRP A 63 9.59 -3.61 -8.94
N THR A 64 10.71 -3.86 -9.62
CA THR A 64 11.29 -5.21 -9.71
C THR A 64 11.62 -5.78 -8.33
N ASP A 65 12.38 -5.04 -7.52
CA ASP A 65 12.80 -5.47 -6.18
C ASP A 65 11.60 -5.52 -5.21
N PHE A 66 10.70 -4.53 -5.32
CA PHE A 66 9.51 -4.46 -4.48
C PHE A 66 8.56 -5.62 -4.74
N LYS A 67 8.30 -5.95 -6.00
CA LYS A 67 7.41 -7.05 -6.37
C LYS A 67 7.88 -8.36 -5.77
N GLU A 68 9.16 -8.68 -5.91
CA GLU A 68 9.74 -9.91 -5.36
C GLU A 68 9.56 -9.96 -3.84
N ALA A 69 9.92 -8.88 -3.13
CA ALA A 69 9.76 -8.80 -1.69
C ALA A 69 8.28 -8.90 -1.26
N CYS A 70 7.39 -8.19 -1.93
CA CYS A 70 5.96 -8.18 -1.61
C CYS A 70 5.32 -9.56 -1.83
N GLN A 71 5.64 -10.25 -2.93
CA GLN A 71 5.05 -11.56 -3.23
C GLN A 71 5.66 -12.69 -2.38
N GLN A 72 6.93 -12.59 -1.99
CA GLN A 72 7.61 -13.70 -1.30
C GLN A 72 7.75 -13.51 0.21
N LYS A 73 7.84 -12.26 0.69
CA LYS A 73 8.25 -11.94 2.07
C LYS A 73 7.17 -11.21 2.85
N THR A 74 6.17 -10.65 2.18
CA THR A 74 5.09 -9.91 2.83
C THR A 74 3.83 -10.76 2.89
N ALA A 75 3.32 -11.00 4.10
CA ALA A 75 2.03 -11.65 4.26
C ALA A 75 0.92 -10.78 3.64
N LYS A 76 -0.04 -11.42 2.97
CA LYS A 76 -1.17 -10.74 2.34
C LYS A 76 -1.89 -9.78 3.31
N ASP A 77 -2.10 -10.20 4.54
CA ASP A 77 -2.77 -9.42 5.59
C ASP A 77 -2.00 -8.13 5.93
N ARG A 78 -0.66 -8.15 5.84
CA ARG A 78 0.17 -6.94 6.00
C ARG A 78 0.03 -6.01 4.81
N VAL A 79 -0.08 -6.56 3.59
CA VAL A 79 -0.34 -5.76 2.38
C VAL A 79 -1.70 -5.06 2.47
N GLU A 80 -2.73 -5.77 2.92
CA GLU A 80 -4.07 -5.21 3.11
C GLU A 80 -4.10 -4.13 4.20
N CYS A 81 -3.43 -4.38 5.33
CA CYS A 81 -3.27 -3.36 6.38
C CYS A 81 -2.55 -2.11 5.85
N ALA A 82 -1.44 -2.28 5.13
CA ALA A 82 -0.65 -1.17 4.62
C ALA A 82 -1.40 -0.37 3.55
N LEU A 83 -2.22 -1.03 2.72
CA LEU A 83 -3.11 -0.36 1.75
C LEU A 83 -4.21 0.47 2.43
N ALA A 84 -4.63 0.11 3.64
CA ALA A 84 -5.60 0.86 4.43
C ALA A 84 -4.98 2.00 5.25
N ALA A 85 -3.65 2.08 5.33
CA ALA A 85 -2.94 3.05 6.16
C ALA A 85 -2.99 4.48 5.56
N SER A 86 -3.18 5.49 6.42
CA SER A 86 -3.29 6.90 6.04
C SER A 86 -1.95 7.63 5.87
N ASP A 87 -0.88 7.04 6.42
CA ASP A 87 0.47 7.58 6.55
C ASP A 87 1.47 6.46 6.84
N LEU A 88 2.76 6.78 6.77
CA LEU A 88 3.84 5.80 6.93
C LEU A 88 3.96 5.26 8.36
N ASP A 89 3.52 6.01 9.38
CA ASP A 89 3.53 5.54 10.76
C ASP A 89 2.45 4.47 10.98
N ALA A 90 1.31 4.60 10.31
CA ALA A 90 0.27 3.59 10.26
C ALA A 90 0.71 2.34 9.49
N VAL A 91 1.45 2.49 8.38
CA VAL A 91 2.06 1.35 7.66
C VAL A 91 3.02 0.58 8.58
N ALA A 92 3.88 1.27 9.34
CA ALA A 92 4.83 0.62 10.24
C ALA A 92 4.16 -0.22 11.34
N LYS A 93 2.92 0.12 11.73
CA LYS A 93 2.14 -0.65 12.72
C LYS A 93 1.57 -1.94 12.16
N CYS A 94 1.43 -2.07 10.84
CA CYS A 94 0.98 -3.31 10.20
C CYS A 94 1.92 -4.49 10.44
N ASP A 95 3.19 -4.22 10.77
CA ASP A 95 4.14 -5.26 11.15
C ASP A 95 3.96 -5.78 12.59
N SER A 96 3.26 -5.00 13.43
CA SER A 96 3.04 -5.27 14.86
C SER A 96 1.71 -5.98 15.13
N GLU A 97 0.71 -5.81 14.26
CA GLU A 97 -0.66 -6.35 14.39
C GLU A 97 -0.85 -7.71 13.69
N ALA A 98 0.17 -8.24 13.02
CA ALA A 98 0.12 -9.53 12.33
C ALA A 98 0.49 -10.74 13.22
N GLN A 99 0.18 -10.67 14.52
CA GLN A 99 0.31 -11.77 15.49
C GLN A 99 -1.07 -12.29 15.91
#